data_AF-A0AAU4V6A0-F1
#
_entry.id   AF-A0AAU4V6A0-F1
#
_cell.length_a   1.000
_cell.length_b   1.000
_cell.length_c   1.000
_cell.angle_alpha   90.00
_cell.angle_beta   90.00
_cell.angle_gamma   90.00
#
_symmetry.space_group_name_H-M   'P 1'
#
loop_
_entity.id
_entity.type
_entity.pdbx_description
1 polymer ?
#
loop_
_entity_poly.entity_id
_entity_poly.type
_entity_poly.pdbx_seq_one_letter_code
_entity_poly.pdbx_strand_id
1 'polypeptide(L)'
;MDASHTHRHHPVFCTVVPPHLLDKAALSEDSRRADLAQRTLERDSLLRTRRRVTAVRGIVPALAAPTSDDPDRTVYDAQHRTRLPGAKVRGEGDPLSKDATVNRAYAGLGATYELFLKGFGRRSIDDSGLPLDATVHYGEEYNNAFWDGQQMVFGDGDGDLFLDFTVSVDVIGHELTHGVTQYTANLTYRGQSGALNESMSDVFGSLIKQYSLEQTAEEADWLIGAGLLGPNVTGVALRSMKAPGTAYDDDELGKDPQPATMDDYVNTHSDNGGVHINSGIPNHAFYIVATELGGKAWERAGRIWYDTLTGGDLTSRANFADFARLSTAAAVTRYGAGGAEHQALQKAWSAVGVPLAG
;
A
#
# COMPACT_ATOMS: atom_id res chain seq x y z
N MET A 1 -27.29 1.20 -30.48
CA MET A 1 -26.41 0.06 -30.15
C MET A 1 -25.39 0.61 -29.19
N ASP A 2 -25.69 0.48 -27.91
CA ASP A 2 -24.87 1.04 -26.83
C ASP A 2 -24.03 -0.10 -26.25
N ALA A 3 -22.76 -0.16 -26.64
CA ALA A 3 -21.82 -1.14 -26.12
C ALA A 3 -21.21 -0.53 -24.85
N SER A 4 -21.86 -0.81 -23.71
CA SER A 4 -21.22 -0.61 -22.41
C SER A 4 -19.98 -1.50 -22.35
N HIS A 5 -18.82 -0.90 -22.58
CA HIS A 5 -17.53 -1.53 -22.29
C HIS A 5 -17.41 -1.66 -20.78
N THR A 6 -17.84 -2.80 -20.25
CA THR A 6 -17.48 -3.22 -18.89
C THR A 6 -15.97 -3.44 -18.88
N HIS A 7 -15.22 -2.43 -18.44
CA HIS A 7 -13.80 -2.60 -18.15
C HIS A 7 -13.68 -3.66 -17.06
N ARG A 8 -13.16 -4.85 -17.41
CA ARG A 8 -12.84 -5.87 -16.42
C ARG A 8 -11.63 -5.40 -15.62
N HIS A 9 -11.87 -4.90 -14.42
CA HIS A 9 -10.81 -4.63 -13.45
C HIS A 9 -10.13 -5.95 -13.09
N HIS A 10 -8.79 -5.95 -13.10
CA HIS A 10 -8.01 -7.13 -12.74
C HIS A 10 -7.63 -6.99 -11.26
N PRO A 11 -8.15 -7.85 -10.38
CA PRO A 11 -7.85 -7.75 -8.96
C PRO A 11 -6.35 -7.98 -8.72
N VAL A 12 -5.71 -7.05 -8.02
CA VAL A 12 -4.31 -7.15 -7.59
C VAL A 12 -4.29 -7.87 -6.25
N PHE A 13 -3.46 -8.92 -6.13
CA PHE A 13 -3.11 -9.50 -4.84
C PHE A 13 -1.70 -9.02 -4.49
N CYS A 14 -1.61 -8.16 -3.48
CA CYS A 14 -0.38 -7.72 -2.86
C CYS A 14 -0.24 -8.39 -1.48
N THR A 15 0.98 -8.44 -0.97
CA THR A 15 1.32 -8.87 0.37
C THR A 15 2.27 -7.84 0.97
N VAL A 16 1.96 -7.33 2.16
CA VAL A 16 2.72 -6.27 2.83
C VAL A 16 4.21 -6.60 2.93
N VAL A 17 4.52 -7.82 3.35
CA VAL A 17 5.90 -8.31 3.45
C VAL A 17 6.39 -8.66 2.04
N PRO A 18 7.39 -7.94 1.50
CA PRO A 18 7.94 -8.26 0.20
C PRO A 18 8.50 -9.70 0.20
N PRO A 19 8.30 -10.49 -0.87
CA PRO A 19 8.71 -11.88 -0.90
C PRO A 19 10.19 -12.11 -0.57
N HIS A 20 11.08 -11.17 -0.95
CA HIS A 20 12.52 -11.31 -0.73
C HIS A 20 12.91 -11.35 0.76
N LEU A 21 12.12 -10.73 1.65
CA LEU A 21 12.35 -10.81 3.10
C LEU A 21 12.09 -12.23 3.61
N LEU A 22 10.96 -12.81 3.22
CA LEU A 22 10.60 -14.18 3.60
C LEU A 22 11.51 -15.20 2.91
N ASP A 23 11.95 -14.96 1.67
CA ASP A 23 12.92 -15.82 0.97
C ASP A 23 14.25 -15.84 1.73
N LYS A 24 14.69 -14.70 2.26
CA LYS A 24 15.92 -14.59 3.05
C LYS A 24 15.77 -15.27 4.43
N ALA A 25 14.65 -15.04 5.12
CA ALA A 25 14.33 -15.69 6.40
C ALA A 25 14.16 -17.22 6.25
N ALA A 26 13.66 -17.71 5.11
CA ALA A 26 13.55 -19.14 4.80
C ALA A 26 14.91 -19.85 4.70
N LEU A 27 16.00 -19.09 4.56
CA LEU A 27 17.38 -19.60 4.54
C LEU A 27 18.09 -19.45 5.89
N SER A 28 17.38 -19.05 6.95
CA SER A 28 17.93 -18.91 8.30
C SER A 28 18.50 -20.22 8.83
N GLU A 29 19.56 -20.13 9.64
CA GLU A 29 20.06 -21.27 10.41
C GLU A 29 19.10 -21.64 11.57
N ASP A 30 18.23 -20.71 11.99
CA ASP A 30 17.15 -21.00 12.93
C ASP A 30 16.00 -21.71 12.20
N SER A 31 15.85 -23.00 12.50
CA SER A 31 14.81 -23.85 11.92
C SER A 31 13.38 -23.35 12.11
N ARG A 32 13.07 -22.62 13.21
CA ARG A 32 11.74 -22.07 13.45
C ARG A 32 11.48 -20.87 12.55
N ARG A 33 12.44 -19.95 12.42
CA ARG A 33 12.35 -18.80 11.49
C ARG A 33 12.18 -19.27 10.05
N ALA A 34 13.01 -20.25 9.64
CA ALA A 34 12.96 -20.81 8.30
C ALA A 34 11.59 -21.46 7.99
N ASP A 35 11.06 -22.28 8.90
CA ASP A 35 9.77 -22.97 8.73
C ASP A 35 8.58 -21.99 8.72
N LEU A 36 8.59 -20.94 9.55
CA LEU A 36 7.54 -19.90 9.54
C LEU A 36 7.57 -19.08 8.25
N ALA A 37 8.75 -18.69 7.78
CA ALA A 37 8.91 -17.97 6.52
C ALA A 37 8.43 -18.81 5.32
N GLN A 38 8.83 -20.09 5.26
CA GLN A 38 8.39 -21.00 4.19
C GLN A 38 6.87 -21.21 4.22
N ARG A 39 6.27 -21.44 5.40
CA ARG A 39 4.81 -21.58 5.53
C ARG A 39 4.05 -20.34 5.08
N THR A 40 4.59 -19.15 5.37
CA THR A 40 4.03 -17.88 4.91
C THR A 40 4.12 -17.76 3.39
N LEU A 41 5.28 -18.03 2.78
CA LEU A 41 5.47 -18.00 1.32
C LEU A 41 4.54 -18.97 0.56
N GLU A 42 4.39 -20.19 1.07
CA GLU A 42 3.48 -21.19 0.50
C GLU A 42 2.02 -20.72 0.57
N ARG A 43 1.64 -20.12 1.70
CA ARG A 43 0.31 -19.54 1.90
C ARG A 43 0.03 -18.41 0.93
N ASP A 44 0.96 -17.48 0.79
CA ASP A 44 0.84 -16.32 -0.11
C ASP A 44 0.71 -16.78 -1.55
N SER A 45 1.47 -17.80 -1.95
CA SER A 45 1.42 -18.40 -3.28
C SER A 45 0.05 -19.04 -3.57
N LEU A 46 -0.56 -19.71 -2.59
CA LEU A 46 -1.91 -20.25 -2.71
C LEU A 46 -2.96 -19.14 -2.86
N LEU A 47 -2.84 -18.07 -2.09
CA LEU A 47 -3.76 -16.93 -2.12
C LEU A 47 -3.67 -16.16 -3.45
N ARG A 48 -2.45 -15.88 -3.94
CA ARG A 48 -2.21 -15.34 -5.30
C ARG A 48 -2.91 -16.17 -6.37
N THR A 49 -2.76 -17.49 -6.29
CA THR A 49 -3.36 -18.41 -7.26
C THR A 49 -4.89 -18.38 -7.20
N ARG A 50 -5.47 -18.42 -6.00
CA ARG A 50 -6.92 -18.35 -5.80
C ARG A 50 -7.51 -17.06 -6.35
N ARG A 51 -6.84 -15.93 -6.10
CA ARG A 51 -7.22 -14.61 -6.64
C ARG A 51 -7.26 -14.57 -8.16
N ARG A 52 -6.23 -15.07 -8.83
CA ARG A 52 -6.21 -15.15 -10.31
C ARG A 52 -7.40 -15.95 -10.84
N VAL A 53 -7.78 -17.03 -10.17
CA VAL A 53 -8.95 -17.84 -10.57
C VAL A 53 -10.27 -17.11 -10.34
N THR A 54 -10.48 -16.48 -9.17
CA THR A 54 -11.71 -15.74 -8.86
C THR A 54 -11.89 -14.52 -9.78
N ALA A 55 -10.80 -13.81 -10.07
CA ALA A 55 -10.77 -12.69 -11.03
C ALA A 55 -11.28 -13.11 -12.42
N VAL A 56 -10.80 -14.23 -12.94
CA VAL A 56 -11.21 -14.77 -14.24
C VAL A 56 -12.71 -15.12 -14.27
N ARG A 57 -13.28 -15.51 -13.12
CA ARG A 57 -14.69 -15.87 -12.99
C ARG A 57 -15.65 -14.69 -12.89
N GLY A 58 -15.16 -13.45 -12.75
CA GLY A 58 -16.00 -12.24 -12.74
C GLY A 58 -16.97 -12.15 -11.57
N ILE A 59 -16.71 -12.85 -10.46
CA ILE A 59 -17.56 -12.83 -9.27
C ILE A 59 -17.19 -11.58 -8.46
N VAL A 60 -17.81 -10.45 -8.79
CA VAL A 60 -17.81 -9.25 -7.97
C VAL A 60 -19.24 -9.10 -7.45
N PRO A 61 -19.51 -9.29 -6.15
CA PRO A 61 -20.82 -8.97 -5.61
C PRO A 61 -21.03 -7.47 -5.76
N ALA A 62 -22.05 -7.07 -6.51
CA ALA A 62 -22.56 -5.71 -6.44
C ALA A 62 -23.34 -5.59 -5.12
N LEU A 63 -22.71 -4.98 -4.11
CA LEU A 63 -23.43 -4.54 -2.92
C LEU A 63 -23.95 -3.13 -3.18
N ALA A 64 -25.22 -2.91 -2.86
CA ALA A 64 -25.83 -1.58 -2.98
C ALA A 64 -25.18 -0.63 -1.97
N ALA A 65 -24.69 0.50 -2.47
CA ALA A 65 -24.02 1.53 -1.70
C ALA A 65 -24.96 2.24 -0.70
N PRO A 66 -24.54 2.48 0.55
CA PRO A 66 -25.13 3.53 1.36
C PRO A 66 -24.71 4.91 0.82
N THR A 67 -25.63 5.87 0.80
CA THR A 67 -25.38 7.28 0.41
C THR A 67 -24.75 8.10 1.55
N SER A 68 -24.16 7.46 2.56
CA SER A 68 -23.62 8.14 3.75
C SER A 68 -22.16 8.57 3.54
N ASP A 69 -21.80 9.66 4.22
CA ASP A 69 -20.41 10.09 4.45
C ASP A 69 -19.78 9.30 5.63
N ASP A 70 -20.56 8.43 6.27
CA ASP A 70 -20.07 7.56 7.34
C ASP A 70 -19.44 6.29 6.75
N PRO A 71 -18.32 5.79 7.33
CA PRO A 71 -17.78 4.50 6.97
C PRO A 71 -18.70 3.37 7.42
N ASP A 72 -18.68 2.24 6.70
CA ASP A 72 -19.28 0.98 7.13
C ASP A 72 -18.15 -0.03 7.35
N ARG A 73 -17.73 -0.23 8.60
CA ARG A 73 -16.60 -1.11 8.94
C ARG A 73 -17.06 -2.35 9.67
N THR A 74 -16.52 -3.51 9.29
CA THR A 74 -16.66 -4.73 10.08
C THR A 74 -15.32 -5.42 10.27
N VAL A 75 -14.98 -5.74 11.52
CA VAL A 75 -13.83 -6.57 11.88
C VAL A 75 -14.30 -7.95 12.31
N TYR A 76 -13.66 -8.95 11.75
CA TYR A 76 -13.83 -10.37 12.01
C TYR A 76 -12.57 -10.97 12.63
N ASP A 77 -12.74 -12.08 13.33
CA ASP A 77 -11.68 -12.87 13.96
C ASP A 77 -11.64 -14.26 13.32
N ALA A 78 -10.50 -14.61 12.72
CA ALA A 78 -10.28 -15.93 12.13
C ALA A 78 -9.90 -17.01 13.16
N GLN A 79 -9.63 -16.63 14.41
CA GLN A 79 -9.34 -17.51 15.54
C GLN A 79 -8.15 -18.42 15.28
N HIS A 80 -7.09 -17.86 14.69
CA HIS A 80 -5.88 -18.53 14.21
C HIS A 80 -6.13 -19.60 13.14
N ARG A 81 -7.33 -19.62 12.55
CA ARG A 81 -7.65 -20.42 11.37
C ARG A 81 -7.45 -19.58 10.13
N THR A 82 -7.62 -20.20 8.97
CA THR A 82 -7.40 -19.53 7.69
C THR A 82 -8.67 -19.45 6.83
N ARG A 83 -9.83 -19.64 7.47
CA ARG A 83 -11.14 -19.50 6.82
C ARG A 83 -11.63 -18.06 7.02
N LEU A 84 -11.85 -17.36 5.93
CA LEU A 84 -12.35 -15.99 5.91
C LEU A 84 -13.90 -15.95 5.76
N PRO A 85 -14.57 -14.87 6.23
CA PRO A 85 -14.00 -13.79 7.03
C PRO A 85 -13.81 -14.18 8.53
N GLY A 86 -14.40 -15.29 8.99
CA GLY A 86 -14.34 -15.69 10.39
C GLY A 86 -15.56 -15.21 11.19
N ALA A 87 -15.41 -15.00 12.49
CA ALA A 87 -16.49 -14.56 13.38
C ALA A 87 -16.51 -13.03 13.48
N LYS A 88 -17.67 -12.39 13.30
CA LYS A 88 -17.78 -10.94 13.50
C LYS A 88 -17.50 -10.60 14.97
N VAL A 89 -16.56 -9.68 15.21
CA VAL A 89 -16.17 -9.25 16.56
C VAL A 89 -16.37 -7.76 16.80
N ARG A 90 -16.47 -6.95 15.75
CA ARG A 90 -16.81 -5.52 15.85
C ARG A 90 -17.41 -4.99 14.55
N GLY A 91 -18.51 -4.25 14.62
CA GLY A 91 -19.10 -3.52 13.51
C GLY A 91 -19.10 -2.00 13.71
N GLU A 92 -19.66 -1.28 12.73
CA GLU A 92 -19.79 0.16 12.80
C GLU A 92 -20.63 0.60 14.01
N GLY A 93 -20.10 1.54 14.80
CA GLY A 93 -20.76 2.03 16.01
C GLY A 93 -20.69 1.10 17.24
N ASP A 94 -20.18 -0.13 17.09
CA ASP A 94 -20.00 -1.03 18.22
C ASP A 94 -18.92 -0.51 19.20
N PRO A 95 -19.06 -0.81 20.51
CA PRO A 95 -18.07 -0.43 21.51
C PRO A 95 -16.69 -1.04 21.23
N LEU A 96 -15.66 -0.51 21.88
CA LEU A 96 -14.30 -1.06 21.79
C LEU A 96 -14.28 -2.54 22.18
N SER A 97 -13.54 -3.33 21.40
CA SER A 97 -13.24 -4.72 21.75
C SER A 97 -12.24 -4.74 22.92
N LYS A 98 -12.23 -5.83 23.69
CA LYS A 98 -11.13 -6.10 24.64
C LYS A 98 -9.82 -6.45 23.93
N ASP A 99 -9.93 -6.87 22.68
CA ASP A 99 -8.80 -7.20 21.83
C ASP A 99 -8.22 -5.94 21.17
N ALA A 100 -6.93 -5.69 21.41
CA ALA A 100 -6.24 -4.53 20.86
C ALA A 100 -6.03 -4.62 19.34
N THR A 101 -5.83 -5.82 18.79
CA THR A 101 -5.65 -6.08 17.36
C THR A 101 -6.94 -5.73 16.60
N VAL A 102 -8.09 -6.14 17.14
CA VAL A 102 -9.41 -5.75 16.60
C VAL A 102 -9.59 -4.23 16.58
N ASN A 103 -9.18 -3.55 17.65
CA ASN A 103 -9.31 -2.10 17.74
C ASN A 103 -8.38 -1.35 16.79
N ARG A 104 -7.14 -1.82 16.63
CA ARG A 104 -6.17 -1.25 15.69
C ARG A 104 -6.62 -1.42 14.24
N ALA A 105 -7.08 -2.62 13.86
CA ALA A 105 -7.65 -2.85 12.54
C ALA A 105 -8.83 -1.91 12.27
N TYR A 106 -9.81 -1.85 13.19
CA TYR A 106 -10.97 -0.96 13.07
C TYR A 106 -10.59 0.53 12.93
N ALA A 107 -9.59 0.98 13.69
CA ALA A 107 -9.08 2.34 13.63
C ALA A 107 -8.38 2.62 12.29
N GLY A 108 -7.54 1.71 11.79
CA GLY A 108 -6.84 1.86 10.51
C GLY A 108 -7.76 1.89 9.30
N LEU A 109 -8.83 1.09 9.30
CA LEU A 109 -9.89 1.18 8.29
C LEU A 109 -10.54 2.58 8.30
N GLY A 110 -10.83 3.09 9.50
CA GLY A 110 -11.44 4.42 9.70
C GLY A 110 -10.55 5.55 9.22
N ALA A 111 -9.28 5.55 9.62
CA ALA A 111 -8.28 6.53 9.21
C ALA A 111 -8.12 6.60 7.69
N THR A 112 -8.11 5.42 7.05
CA THR A 112 -8.04 5.33 5.59
C THR A 112 -9.25 5.96 4.93
N TYR A 113 -10.46 5.58 5.35
CA TYR A 113 -11.70 6.17 4.85
C TYR A 113 -11.72 7.69 5.05
N GLU A 114 -11.29 8.16 6.23
CA GLU A 114 -11.33 9.56 6.60
C GLU A 114 -10.41 10.42 5.72
N LEU A 115 -9.17 10.00 5.47
CA LEU A 115 -8.30 10.72 4.54
C LEU A 115 -8.90 10.72 3.13
N PHE A 116 -9.38 9.60 2.62
CA PHE A 116 -9.94 9.55 1.26
C PHE A 116 -11.18 10.45 1.13
N LEU A 117 -12.08 10.44 2.10
CA LEU A 117 -13.27 11.27 2.07
C LEU A 117 -12.95 12.75 2.29
N LYS A 118 -12.32 13.11 3.41
CA LYS A 118 -12.09 14.52 3.78
C LYS A 118 -10.94 15.13 3.00
N GLY A 119 -9.87 14.35 2.83
CA GLY A 119 -8.67 14.76 2.13
C GLY A 119 -8.83 14.76 0.62
N PHE A 120 -9.63 13.84 0.03
CA PHE A 120 -9.75 13.71 -1.42
C PHE A 120 -11.16 13.81 -2.01
N GLY A 121 -12.22 13.78 -1.20
CA GLY A 121 -13.61 13.75 -1.66
C GLY A 121 -14.07 12.39 -2.15
N ARG A 122 -13.29 11.33 -1.88
CA ARG A 122 -13.53 9.96 -2.35
C ARG A 122 -14.33 9.15 -1.35
N ARG A 123 -15.40 8.50 -1.79
CA ARG A 123 -16.22 7.64 -0.92
C ARG A 123 -15.70 6.20 -0.90
N SER A 124 -14.90 5.85 0.12
CA SER A 124 -14.28 4.53 0.27
C SER A 124 -13.36 4.14 -0.89
N ILE A 125 -13.03 2.85 -0.99
CA ILE A 125 -12.07 2.29 -1.95
C ILE A 125 -12.54 2.44 -3.40
N ASP A 126 -13.84 2.28 -3.68
CA ASP A 126 -14.42 2.22 -5.02
C ASP A 126 -15.11 3.53 -5.46
N ASP A 127 -15.03 4.58 -4.64
CA ASP A 127 -15.76 5.85 -4.80
C ASP A 127 -17.29 5.73 -4.73
N SER A 128 -17.79 4.58 -4.27
CA SER A 128 -19.21 4.27 -4.14
C SER A 128 -19.55 3.78 -2.73
N GLY A 129 -18.69 3.99 -1.74
CA GLY A 129 -18.97 3.63 -0.35
C GLY A 129 -18.86 2.13 -0.07
N LEU A 130 -17.96 1.40 -0.74
CA LEU A 130 -17.65 0.00 -0.43
C LEU A 130 -17.46 -0.20 1.08
N PRO A 131 -18.16 -1.17 1.72
CA PRO A 131 -17.89 -1.55 3.10
C PRO A 131 -16.43 -1.98 3.29
N LEU A 132 -15.87 -1.61 4.43
CA LEU A 132 -14.49 -1.91 4.80
C LEU A 132 -14.48 -3.08 5.77
N ASP A 133 -14.24 -4.27 5.23
CA ASP A 133 -14.12 -5.48 6.02
C ASP A 133 -12.64 -5.79 6.32
N ALA A 134 -12.38 -6.29 7.54
CA ALA A 134 -11.08 -6.80 7.94
C ALA A 134 -11.21 -8.09 8.74
N THR A 135 -10.28 -9.02 8.55
CA THR A 135 -10.11 -10.22 9.38
C THR A 135 -8.78 -10.17 10.12
N VAL A 136 -8.80 -10.31 11.44
CA VAL A 136 -7.60 -10.42 12.30
C VAL A 136 -7.37 -11.87 12.75
N HIS A 137 -6.21 -12.14 13.35
CA HIS A 137 -5.79 -13.46 13.84
C HIS A 137 -5.83 -14.53 12.75
N TYR A 138 -5.39 -14.18 11.55
CA TYR A 138 -5.35 -15.09 10.42
C TYR A 138 -4.16 -16.04 10.52
N GLY A 139 -4.46 -17.34 10.62
CA GLY A 139 -3.43 -18.38 10.77
C GLY A 139 -2.69 -18.30 12.11
N GLU A 140 -1.71 -19.18 12.28
CA GLU A 140 -0.82 -19.20 13.45
C GLU A 140 0.51 -18.58 13.04
N GLU A 141 0.96 -17.56 13.78
CA GLU A 141 2.26 -16.90 13.57
C GLU A 141 2.49 -16.47 12.11
N TYR A 142 1.42 -16.01 11.45
CA TYR A 142 1.45 -15.65 10.05
C TYR A 142 2.14 -14.30 9.85
N ASN A 143 3.28 -14.33 9.17
CA ASN A 143 4.13 -13.16 8.95
C ASN A 143 3.70 -12.35 7.72
N ASN A 144 2.41 -12.02 7.61
CA ASN A 144 1.94 -11.13 6.54
C ASN A 144 0.58 -10.48 6.82
N ALA A 145 0.26 -9.49 5.98
CA ALA A 145 -1.09 -8.97 5.78
C ALA A 145 -1.33 -8.72 4.29
N PHE A 146 -2.60 -8.70 3.87
CA PHE A 146 -2.96 -8.50 2.47
C PHE A 146 -4.39 -8.02 2.28
N TRP A 147 -4.63 -7.29 1.20
CA TRP A 147 -5.95 -7.13 0.59
C TRP A 147 -6.31 -8.36 -0.25
N ASP A 148 -7.46 -8.99 0.01
CA ASP A 148 -7.93 -10.20 -0.71
C ASP A 148 -8.94 -9.90 -1.84
N GLY A 149 -9.30 -8.63 -2.02
CA GLY A 149 -10.15 -8.14 -3.10
C GLY A 149 -11.50 -7.69 -2.62
N GLN A 150 -11.82 -8.08 -1.40
CA GLN A 150 -13.08 -7.79 -0.72
C GLN A 150 -12.81 -7.30 0.70
N GLN A 151 -11.77 -7.81 1.37
CA GLN A 151 -11.41 -7.44 2.73
C GLN A 151 -9.91 -7.41 2.97
N MET A 152 -9.54 -6.76 4.06
CA MET A 152 -8.21 -6.83 4.66
C MET A 152 -8.05 -8.11 5.49
N VAL A 153 -6.84 -8.69 5.49
CA VAL A 153 -6.52 -9.85 6.33
C VAL A 153 -5.18 -9.61 7.02
N PHE A 154 -5.12 -9.84 8.33
CA PHE A 154 -3.95 -9.58 9.17
C PHE A 154 -3.53 -10.84 9.92
N GLY A 155 -2.24 -11.19 9.79
CA GLY A 155 -1.57 -12.11 10.69
C GLY A 155 -1.05 -11.42 11.95
N ASP A 156 -0.80 -12.21 12.98
CA ASP A 156 -0.30 -11.71 14.27
C ASP A 156 1.23 -11.54 14.32
N GLY A 157 1.93 -11.98 13.27
CA GLY A 157 3.39 -12.12 13.30
C GLY A 157 3.85 -13.25 14.23
N ASP A 158 5.15 -13.51 14.24
CA ASP A 158 5.79 -14.55 15.05
C ASP A 158 6.37 -14.03 16.37
N GLY A 159 6.27 -12.72 16.61
CA GLY A 159 6.81 -12.06 17.81
C GLY A 159 8.33 -11.95 17.81
N ASP A 160 9.01 -12.33 16.73
CA ASP A 160 10.47 -12.39 16.63
C ASP A 160 11.00 -11.59 15.43
N LEU A 161 10.61 -11.96 14.20
CA LEU A 161 10.92 -11.20 13.00
C LEU A 161 9.86 -10.12 12.74
N PHE A 162 8.59 -10.47 12.93
CA PHE A 162 7.47 -9.56 12.71
C PHE A 162 6.52 -9.59 13.91
N LEU A 163 6.03 -8.41 14.25
CA LEU A 163 4.96 -8.21 15.23
C LEU A 163 3.59 -8.22 14.53
N ASP A 164 2.54 -7.94 15.29
CA ASP A 164 1.16 -7.87 14.81
C ASP A 164 1.00 -6.87 13.66
N PHE A 165 0.51 -7.32 12.50
CA PHE A 165 0.40 -6.52 11.29
C PHE A 165 -0.65 -5.39 11.35
N THR A 166 -1.37 -5.26 12.47
CA THR A 166 -2.26 -4.13 12.76
C THR A 166 -1.57 -2.97 13.47
N VAL A 167 -0.32 -3.12 13.95
CA VAL A 167 0.38 -2.03 14.66
C VAL A 167 0.70 -0.81 13.78
N SER A 168 0.87 -1.02 12.47
CA SER A 168 1.28 0.04 11.54
C SER A 168 0.08 0.51 10.71
N VAL A 169 -0.43 1.70 10.98
CA VAL A 169 -1.61 2.25 10.28
C VAL A 169 -1.37 2.49 8.78
N ASP A 170 -0.16 2.86 8.43
CA ASP A 170 0.36 3.00 7.07
C ASP A 170 0.36 1.67 6.31
N VAL A 171 0.60 0.54 6.98
CA VAL A 171 0.46 -0.80 6.36
C VAL A 171 -0.99 -1.09 6.02
N ILE A 172 -1.92 -0.78 6.94
CA ILE A 172 -3.37 -0.93 6.67
C ILE A 172 -3.79 -0.02 5.49
N GLY A 173 -3.34 1.23 5.51
CA GLY A 173 -3.61 2.21 4.45
C GLY A 173 -3.02 1.83 3.09
N HIS A 174 -1.81 1.25 3.08
CA HIS A 174 -1.15 0.72 1.88
C HIS A 174 -2.01 -0.33 1.20
N GLU A 175 -2.45 -1.34 1.95
CA GLU A 175 -3.23 -2.44 1.39
C GLU A 175 -4.60 -2.00 0.84
N LEU A 176 -5.29 -1.10 1.56
CA LEU A 176 -6.54 -0.51 1.08
C LEU A 176 -6.34 0.36 -0.17
N THR A 177 -5.17 1.00 -0.30
CA THR A 177 -4.82 1.83 -1.46
C THR A 177 -4.60 1.00 -2.73
N HIS A 178 -4.18 -0.27 -2.63
CA HIS A 178 -4.23 -1.17 -3.78
C HIS A 178 -5.65 -1.30 -4.34
N GLY A 179 -6.65 -1.33 -3.48
CA GLY A 179 -8.05 -1.28 -3.87
C GLY A 179 -8.37 0.01 -4.64
N VAL A 180 -7.95 1.18 -4.14
CA VAL A 180 -8.17 2.46 -4.84
C VAL A 180 -7.52 2.44 -6.22
N THR A 181 -6.29 1.93 -6.33
CA THR A 181 -5.59 1.76 -7.60
C THR A 181 -6.34 0.81 -8.55
N GLN A 182 -6.91 -0.28 -8.03
CA GLN A 182 -7.71 -1.24 -8.82
C GLN A 182 -8.95 -0.59 -9.47
N TYR A 183 -9.66 0.27 -8.73
CA TYR A 183 -10.87 0.96 -9.20
C TYR A 183 -10.59 2.24 -10.01
N THR A 184 -9.32 2.57 -10.25
CA THR A 184 -8.90 3.78 -10.99
C THR A 184 -8.00 3.41 -12.17
N ALA A 185 -6.71 3.71 -12.14
CA ALA A 185 -5.76 3.43 -13.23
C ALA A 185 -5.52 1.93 -13.48
N ASN A 186 -5.85 1.07 -12.49
CA ASN A 186 -5.71 -0.38 -12.54
C ASN A 186 -4.31 -0.81 -13.02
N LEU A 187 -3.28 -0.22 -12.40
CA LEU A 187 -1.88 -0.40 -12.76
C LEU A 187 -1.50 -1.88 -12.71
N THR A 188 -0.98 -2.37 -13.84
CA THR A 188 -0.54 -3.76 -14.00
C THR A 188 0.57 -4.03 -13.00
N TYR A 189 0.39 -5.07 -12.19
CA TYR A 189 1.31 -5.43 -11.11
C TYR A 189 2.57 -6.15 -11.63
N ARG A 190 3.38 -5.45 -12.45
CA ARG A 190 4.61 -5.94 -13.06
C ARG A 190 5.53 -4.79 -13.48
N GLY A 191 6.84 -4.93 -13.28
CA GLY A 191 7.84 -3.93 -13.67
C GLY A 191 7.50 -2.54 -13.15
N GLN A 192 7.75 -1.49 -13.95
CA GLN A 192 7.51 -0.10 -13.51
C GLN A 192 6.05 0.21 -13.19
N SER A 193 5.06 -0.35 -13.90
CA SER A 193 3.66 -0.13 -13.54
C SER A 193 3.30 -0.77 -12.20
N GLY A 194 3.94 -1.90 -11.87
CA GLY A 194 3.80 -2.54 -10.56
C GLY A 194 4.52 -1.77 -9.46
N ALA A 195 5.72 -1.26 -9.73
CA ALA A 195 6.44 -0.40 -8.81
C ALA A 195 5.72 0.94 -8.55
N LEU A 196 5.01 1.49 -9.55
CA LEU A 196 4.08 2.60 -9.34
C LEU A 196 2.89 2.18 -8.47
N ASN A 197 2.32 0.99 -8.69
CA ASN A 197 1.22 0.48 -7.86
C ASN A 197 1.64 0.40 -6.38
N GLU A 198 2.80 -0.20 -6.10
CA GLU A 198 3.41 -0.22 -4.77
C GLU A 198 3.67 1.17 -4.20
N SER A 199 4.22 2.07 -5.02
CA SER A 199 4.52 3.43 -4.59
C SER A 199 3.27 4.24 -4.28
N MET A 200 2.18 4.10 -5.05
CA MET A 200 0.91 4.74 -4.71
C MET A 200 0.40 4.27 -3.34
N SER A 201 0.54 2.97 -3.06
CA SER A 201 0.15 2.38 -1.77
C SER A 201 1.02 2.88 -0.62
N ASP A 202 2.34 2.97 -0.79
CA ASP A 202 3.25 3.59 0.20
C ASP A 202 2.94 5.08 0.42
N VAL A 203 2.71 5.84 -0.66
CA VAL A 203 2.37 7.27 -0.62
C VAL A 203 1.11 7.49 0.21
N PHE A 204 0.01 6.83 -0.13
CA PHE A 204 -1.24 7.05 0.60
C PHE A 204 -1.22 6.41 1.98
N GLY A 205 -0.54 5.27 2.19
CA GLY A 205 -0.30 4.72 3.53
C GLY A 205 0.42 5.73 4.43
N SER A 206 1.49 6.36 3.94
CA SER A 206 2.20 7.42 4.67
C SER A 206 1.31 8.63 4.92
N LEU A 207 0.54 9.09 3.93
CA LEU A 207 -0.39 10.21 4.10
C LEU A 207 -1.50 9.90 5.12
N ILE A 208 -2.00 8.67 5.20
CA ILE A 208 -3.02 8.24 6.18
C ILE A 208 -2.44 8.34 7.59
N LYS A 209 -1.21 7.87 7.79
CA LYS A 209 -0.50 8.00 9.06
C LYS A 209 -0.28 9.47 9.42
N GLN A 210 0.22 10.28 8.49
CA GLN A 210 0.45 11.71 8.70
C GLN A 210 -0.85 12.44 9.03
N TYR A 211 -1.95 12.14 8.33
CA TYR A 211 -3.28 12.71 8.58
C TYR A 211 -3.78 12.37 9.97
N SER A 212 -3.71 11.09 10.35
CA SER A 212 -4.17 10.59 11.65
C SER A 212 -3.39 11.18 12.83
N LEU A 213 -2.11 11.49 12.61
CA LEU A 213 -1.22 12.09 13.61
C LEU A 213 -1.14 13.62 13.51
N GLU A 214 -1.86 14.22 12.56
CA GLU A 214 -1.79 15.64 12.25
C GLU A 214 -0.34 16.14 12.01
N GLN A 215 0.46 15.38 11.28
CA GLN A 215 1.85 15.72 10.97
C GLN A 215 1.98 16.53 9.68
N THR A 216 2.93 17.46 9.67
CA THR A 216 3.46 18.07 8.44
C THR A 216 4.48 17.14 7.77
N ALA A 217 4.86 17.46 6.53
CA ALA A 217 5.88 16.73 5.78
C ALA A 217 7.25 16.71 6.50
N GLU A 218 7.56 17.73 7.31
CA GLU A 218 8.80 17.81 8.09
C GLU A 218 8.78 16.89 9.32
N GLU A 219 7.63 16.74 9.96
CA GLU A 219 7.45 15.92 11.17
C GLU A 219 7.27 14.42 10.87
N ALA A 220 6.84 14.09 9.65
CA ALA A 220 6.60 12.72 9.23
C ALA A 220 7.89 11.89 9.18
N ASP A 221 7.81 10.62 9.60
CA ASP A 221 8.96 9.72 9.59
C ASP A 221 9.34 9.20 8.20
N TRP A 222 8.36 9.18 7.27
CA TRP A 222 8.51 8.64 5.92
C TRP A 222 8.94 7.17 5.87
N LEU A 223 8.57 6.40 6.90
CA LEU A 223 8.82 4.98 7.03
C LEU A 223 7.54 4.19 6.79
N ILE A 224 7.67 3.05 6.10
CA ILE A 224 6.57 2.11 5.87
C ILE A 224 6.74 0.87 6.75
N GLY A 225 5.78 0.61 7.63
CA GLY A 225 5.86 -0.52 8.58
C GLY A 225 6.71 -0.21 9.81
N ALA A 226 6.77 1.05 10.23
CA ALA A 226 7.50 1.44 11.44
C ALA A 226 6.88 0.76 12.68
N GLY A 227 7.71 0.07 13.48
CA GLY A 227 7.26 -0.68 14.65
C GLY A 227 6.70 -2.09 14.34
N LEU A 228 6.72 -2.52 13.08
CA LEU A 228 6.33 -3.88 12.69
C LEU A 228 7.46 -4.90 12.89
N LEU A 229 8.72 -4.48 12.74
CA LEU A 229 9.87 -5.35 12.91
C LEU A 229 10.02 -5.77 14.38
N GLY A 230 10.28 -7.06 14.61
CA GLY A 230 10.42 -7.62 15.94
C GLY A 230 11.71 -7.18 16.65
N PRO A 231 11.83 -7.45 17.96
CA PRO A 231 12.86 -6.88 18.82
C PRO A 231 14.28 -7.31 18.47
N ASN A 232 14.45 -8.40 17.71
CA ASN A 232 15.74 -8.96 17.34
C ASN A 232 16.18 -8.58 15.92
N VAL A 233 15.40 -7.75 15.22
CA VAL A 233 15.69 -7.32 13.84
C VAL A 233 16.42 -5.98 13.84
N THR A 234 17.53 -5.91 13.13
CA THR A 234 18.29 -4.68 12.88
C THR A 234 17.66 -3.86 11.76
N GLY A 235 16.63 -3.09 12.11
CA GLY A 235 15.93 -2.21 11.18
C GLY A 235 14.93 -1.31 11.88
N VAL A 236 14.43 -0.31 11.16
CA VAL A 236 13.43 0.65 11.67
C VAL A 236 12.06 0.47 11.03
N ALA A 237 12.00 -0.11 9.84
CA ALA A 237 10.80 -0.27 9.03
C ALA A 237 11.03 -1.24 7.87
N LEU A 238 9.98 -1.58 7.11
CA LEU A 238 10.11 -2.36 5.87
C LEU A 238 10.74 -1.55 4.74
N ARG A 239 10.43 -0.24 4.66
CA ARG A 239 10.91 0.67 3.62
C ARG A 239 11.05 2.09 4.16
N SER A 240 11.90 2.89 3.50
CA SER A 240 12.00 4.33 3.72
C SER A 240 11.69 5.07 2.43
N MET A 241 10.67 5.93 2.44
CA MET A 241 10.38 6.80 1.30
C MET A 241 11.39 7.95 1.20
N LYS A 242 11.95 8.39 2.34
CA LYS A 242 12.96 9.46 2.39
C LYS A 242 14.34 9.00 1.95
N ALA A 243 14.71 7.76 2.28
CA ALA A 243 16.02 7.20 1.96
C ALA A 243 15.88 5.70 1.60
N PRO A 244 15.37 5.36 0.41
CA PRO A 244 15.25 3.96 0.00
C PRO A 244 16.61 3.23 0.09
N GLY A 245 16.60 1.98 0.56
CA GLY A 245 17.81 1.19 0.76
C GLY A 245 18.43 1.31 2.16
N THR A 246 17.75 1.97 3.10
CA THR A 246 18.26 2.23 4.46
C THR A 246 17.34 1.77 5.59
N ALA A 247 16.19 1.17 5.28
CA ALA A 247 15.19 0.83 6.30
C ALA A 247 15.63 -0.30 7.24
N TYR A 248 16.45 -1.23 6.76
CA TYR A 248 17.01 -2.34 7.53
C TYR A 248 18.32 -2.85 6.92
N ASP A 249 19.18 -3.41 7.78
CA ASP A 249 20.42 -4.10 7.44
C ASP A 249 20.64 -5.17 8.52
N ASP A 250 20.07 -6.34 8.29
CA ASP A 250 19.88 -7.39 9.29
C ASP A 250 20.36 -8.75 8.77
N ASP A 251 20.88 -9.59 9.66
CA ASP A 251 21.44 -10.89 9.27
C ASP A 251 20.35 -11.88 8.78
N GLU A 252 19.14 -11.79 9.34
CA GLU A 252 18.00 -12.69 9.06
C GLU A 252 17.11 -12.18 7.93
N LEU A 253 16.94 -10.87 7.83
CA LEU A 253 16.11 -10.24 6.79
C LEU A 253 16.92 -9.74 5.58
N GLY A 254 18.25 -9.69 5.71
CA GLY A 254 19.13 -9.10 4.71
C GLY A 254 19.16 -7.57 4.78
N LYS A 255 19.59 -6.95 3.68
CA LYS A 255 19.65 -5.49 3.56
C LYS A 255 18.56 -4.97 2.64
N ASP A 256 17.99 -3.82 2.98
CA ASP A 256 17.03 -3.09 2.14
C ASP A 256 17.58 -2.89 0.71
N PRO A 257 16.97 -3.53 -0.31
CA PRO A 257 17.50 -3.53 -1.67
C PRO A 257 17.01 -2.35 -2.51
N GLN A 258 16.18 -1.45 -1.98
CA GLN A 258 15.51 -0.43 -2.79
C GLN A 258 16.49 0.62 -3.33
N PRO A 259 16.51 0.88 -4.65
CA PRO A 259 17.22 2.03 -5.21
C PRO A 259 16.47 3.33 -4.95
N ALA A 260 17.23 4.40 -4.69
CA ALA A 260 16.69 5.76 -4.53
C ALA A 260 16.60 6.54 -5.86
N THR A 261 17.27 6.06 -6.92
CA THR A 261 17.34 6.70 -8.25
C THR A 261 17.32 5.67 -9.39
N MET A 262 17.05 6.13 -10.61
CA MET A 262 17.06 5.30 -11.82
C MET A 262 18.43 4.73 -12.20
N ASP A 263 19.53 5.31 -11.73
CA ASP A 263 20.89 4.80 -12.01
C ASP A 263 21.11 3.40 -11.43
N ASP A 264 20.46 3.11 -10.30
CA ASP A 264 20.50 1.83 -9.60
C ASP A 264 19.25 0.98 -9.86
N TYR A 265 18.47 1.28 -10.90
CA TYR A 265 17.25 0.53 -11.22
C TYR A 265 17.55 -0.97 -11.37
N VAL A 266 16.82 -1.81 -10.64
CA VAL A 266 17.04 -3.25 -10.62
C VAL A 266 16.23 -3.92 -11.72
N ASN A 267 16.91 -4.39 -12.77
CA ASN A 267 16.30 -5.20 -13.82
C ASN A 267 16.28 -6.68 -13.41
N THR A 268 15.11 -7.18 -13.01
CA THR A 268 14.93 -8.55 -12.51
C THR A 268 13.65 -9.19 -13.04
N HIS A 269 13.53 -10.51 -12.89
CA HIS A 269 12.29 -11.26 -13.10
C HIS A 269 11.61 -11.67 -11.78
N SER A 270 12.35 -11.66 -10.67
CA SER A 270 11.82 -11.85 -9.32
C SER A 270 10.88 -10.71 -8.95
N ASP A 271 10.03 -10.93 -7.95
CA ASP A 271 9.17 -9.89 -7.41
C ASP A 271 8.35 -9.16 -8.51
N ASN A 272 7.78 -9.94 -9.43
CA ASN A 272 7.04 -9.44 -10.59
C ASN A 272 7.81 -8.39 -11.44
N GLY A 273 9.13 -8.48 -11.48
CA GLY A 273 9.97 -7.46 -12.11
C GLY A 273 10.42 -6.34 -11.17
N GLY A 274 10.60 -6.66 -9.88
CA GLY A 274 11.08 -5.75 -8.85
C GLY A 274 10.06 -4.66 -8.48
N VAL A 275 8.79 -5.03 -8.26
CA VAL A 275 7.74 -4.05 -7.93
C VAL A 275 7.95 -3.43 -6.54
N HIS A 276 8.30 -4.23 -5.54
CA HIS A 276 8.61 -3.73 -4.20
C HIS A 276 10.03 -3.15 -4.13
N ILE A 277 10.93 -3.62 -5.00
CA ILE A 277 12.31 -3.12 -5.05
C ILE A 277 12.34 -1.72 -5.66
N ASN A 278 11.86 -1.57 -6.89
CA ASN A 278 11.98 -0.32 -7.65
C ASN A 278 10.95 0.75 -7.25
N SER A 279 10.01 0.46 -6.33
CA SER A 279 9.08 1.47 -5.79
C SER A 279 9.77 2.56 -4.97
N GLY A 280 10.99 2.31 -4.48
CA GLY A 280 11.83 3.31 -3.81
C GLY A 280 12.05 4.57 -4.64
N ILE A 281 12.19 4.45 -5.96
CA ILE A 281 12.43 5.58 -6.89
C ILE A 281 11.24 6.57 -6.88
N PRO A 282 9.99 6.17 -7.22
CA PRO A 282 8.84 7.07 -7.13
C PRO A 282 8.46 7.45 -5.68
N ASN A 283 8.75 6.62 -4.67
CA ASN A 283 8.59 6.99 -3.26
C ASN A 283 9.48 8.18 -2.89
N HIS A 284 10.75 8.14 -3.29
CA HIS A 284 11.71 9.21 -3.04
C HIS A 284 11.34 10.49 -3.79
N ALA A 285 10.82 10.37 -5.02
CA ALA A 285 10.28 11.51 -5.74
C ALA A 285 9.11 12.16 -4.97
N PHE A 286 8.15 11.38 -4.45
CA PHE A 286 7.05 11.92 -3.65
C PHE A 286 7.53 12.62 -2.39
N TYR A 287 8.47 12.00 -1.65
CA TYR A 287 9.09 12.60 -0.46
C TYR A 287 9.70 13.97 -0.78
N ILE A 288 10.46 14.08 -1.88
CA ILE A 288 11.06 15.35 -2.30
C ILE A 288 9.96 16.37 -2.59
N VAL A 289 8.92 16.03 -3.37
CA VAL A 289 7.81 16.96 -3.65
C VAL A 289 7.15 17.43 -2.36
N ALA A 290 6.79 16.52 -1.46
CA ALA A 290 6.13 16.86 -0.21
C ALA A 290 7.00 17.77 0.68
N THR A 291 8.30 17.48 0.77
CA THR A 291 9.25 18.26 1.56
C THR A 291 9.46 19.67 0.98
N GLU A 292 9.60 19.79 -0.34
CA GLU A 292 9.76 21.08 -1.01
C GLU A 292 8.52 21.97 -0.88
N LEU A 293 7.33 21.38 -0.87
CA LEU A 293 6.07 22.12 -0.73
C LEU A 293 5.74 22.45 0.73
N GLY A 294 6.27 21.68 1.68
CA GLY A 294 6.03 21.84 3.11
C GLY A 294 4.57 21.66 3.51
N GLY A 295 4.26 21.96 4.77
CA GLY A 295 2.91 21.86 5.32
C GLY A 295 2.39 20.43 5.37
N LYS A 296 1.08 20.25 5.26
CA LYS A 296 0.44 18.93 5.27
C LYS A 296 0.55 18.28 3.89
N ALA A 297 1.29 17.18 3.77
CA ALA A 297 1.65 16.60 2.47
C ALA A 297 0.43 16.19 1.61
N TRP A 298 -0.70 15.84 2.24
CA TRP A 298 -1.93 15.45 1.55
C TRP A 298 -2.63 16.61 0.81
N GLU A 299 -2.40 17.86 1.22
CA GLU A 299 -3.11 19.03 0.66
C GLU A 299 -2.65 19.36 -0.77
N ARG A 300 -1.33 19.29 -1.02
CA ARG A 300 -0.73 19.67 -2.30
C ARG A 300 -0.09 18.48 -3.02
N ALA A 301 0.93 17.86 -2.43
CA ALA A 301 1.64 16.73 -3.05
C ALA A 301 0.71 15.52 -3.22
N GLY A 302 0.02 15.12 -2.15
CA GLY A 302 -0.97 14.04 -2.19
C GLY A 302 -2.11 14.30 -3.18
N ARG A 303 -2.56 15.56 -3.29
CA ARG A 303 -3.58 15.94 -4.27
C ARG A 303 -3.12 15.72 -5.71
N ILE A 304 -1.87 16.04 -6.03
CA ILE A 304 -1.30 15.82 -7.37
C ILE A 304 -1.24 14.32 -7.68
N TRP A 305 -0.78 13.50 -6.73
CA TRP A 305 -0.74 12.04 -6.89
C TRP A 305 -2.14 11.46 -7.06
N TYR A 306 -3.11 11.94 -6.27
CA TYR A 306 -4.51 11.55 -6.39
C TYR A 306 -5.09 11.89 -7.76
N ASP A 307 -4.96 13.14 -8.21
CA ASP A 307 -5.46 13.58 -9.52
C ASP A 307 -4.80 12.81 -10.67
N THR A 308 -3.52 12.45 -10.54
CA THR A 308 -2.80 11.64 -11.54
C THR A 308 -3.37 10.23 -11.61
N LEU A 309 -3.64 9.61 -10.46
CA LEU A 309 -4.19 8.27 -10.37
C LEU A 309 -5.64 8.21 -10.88
N THR A 310 -6.46 9.23 -10.58
CA THR A 310 -7.90 9.23 -10.88
C THR A 310 -8.28 9.99 -12.15
N GLY A 311 -7.35 10.72 -12.76
CA GLY A 311 -7.62 11.61 -13.90
C GLY A 311 -7.96 10.91 -15.21
N GLY A 312 -7.79 9.59 -15.31
CA GLY A 312 -8.14 8.77 -16.47
C GLY A 312 -7.05 8.66 -17.55
N ASP A 313 -6.04 9.52 -17.52
CA ASP A 313 -4.93 9.50 -18.50
C ASP A 313 -3.83 8.46 -18.15
N LEU A 314 -3.73 8.07 -16.88
CA LEU A 314 -2.74 7.09 -16.43
C LEU A 314 -3.17 5.68 -16.85
N THR A 315 -2.50 5.12 -17.85
CA THR A 315 -2.83 3.78 -18.36
C THR A 315 -2.34 2.68 -17.42
N SER A 316 -2.98 1.51 -17.47
CA SER A 316 -2.58 0.34 -16.68
C SER A 316 -1.16 -0.17 -16.95
N ARG A 317 -0.49 0.29 -18.02
CA ARG A 317 0.90 -0.09 -18.36
C ARG A 317 1.87 1.10 -18.22
N ALA A 318 1.45 2.16 -17.55
CA ALA A 318 2.26 3.37 -17.37
C ALA A 318 3.63 3.03 -16.76
N ASN A 319 4.66 3.67 -17.29
CA ASN A 319 6.01 3.61 -16.75
C ASN A 319 6.30 4.87 -15.89
N PHE A 320 7.50 4.97 -15.32
CA PHE A 320 7.84 6.09 -14.45
C PHE A 320 7.82 7.44 -15.18
N ALA A 321 8.27 7.50 -16.43
CA ALA A 321 8.23 8.73 -17.23
C ALA A 321 6.79 9.17 -17.57
N ASP A 322 5.89 8.21 -17.84
CA ASP A 322 4.46 8.50 -18.01
C ASP A 322 3.87 9.14 -16.77
N PHE A 323 4.11 8.56 -15.59
CA PHE A 323 3.61 9.08 -14.32
C PHE A 323 4.23 10.45 -13.98
N ALA A 324 5.53 10.63 -14.22
CA ALA A 324 6.21 11.89 -14.00
C ALA A 324 5.64 13.03 -14.86
N ARG A 325 5.38 12.77 -16.14
CA ARG A 325 4.74 13.71 -17.05
C ARG A 325 3.30 14.01 -16.64
N LEU A 326 2.51 12.99 -16.31
CA LEU A 326 1.09 13.16 -15.96
C LEU A 326 0.90 13.87 -14.61
N SER A 327 1.74 13.59 -13.61
CA SER A 327 1.75 14.32 -12.34
C SER A 327 2.15 15.78 -12.50
N THR A 328 3.12 16.05 -13.37
CA THR A 328 3.49 17.42 -13.76
C THR A 328 2.32 18.15 -14.45
N ALA A 329 1.61 17.48 -15.36
CA ALA A 329 0.43 18.04 -16.02
C ALA A 329 -0.73 18.27 -15.05
N ALA A 330 -0.97 17.36 -14.11
CA ALA A 330 -1.98 17.51 -13.06
C ALA A 330 -1.68 18.72 -12.16
N ALA A 331 -0.42 18.90 -11.75
CA ALA A 331 0.00 20.06 -10.98
C ALA A 331 -0.18 21.38 -11.73
N VAL A 332 0.21 21.43 -13.02
CA VAL A 332 0.00 22.62 -13.86
C VAL A 332 -1.48 22.93 -14.03
N THR A 333 -2.31 21.91 -14.20
CA THR A 333 -3.76 22.07 -14.36
C THR A 333 -4.39 22.64 -13.08
N ARG A 334 -3.94 22.21 -11.91
CA ARG A 334 -4.52 22.62 -10.62
C ARG A 334 -3.97 23.93 -10.09
N TYR A 335 -2.66 24.14 -10.19
CA TYR A 335 -1.93 25.24 -9.52
C TYR A 335 -1.29 26.24 -10.48
N GLY A 336 -1.36 25.97 -11.79
CA GLY A 336 -0.75 26.80 -12.82
C GLY A 336 0.69 26.43 -13.15
N ALA A 337 1.15 26.82 -14.34
CA ALA A 337 2.51 26.60 -14.77
C ALA A 337 3.50 27.52 -14.06
N GLY A 338 4.69 26.99 -13.73
CA GLY A 338 5.80 27.75 -13.17
C GLY A 338 5.72 28.05 -11.66
N GLY A 339 4.63 27.64 -10.99
CA GLY A 339 4.48 27.73 -9.53
C GLY A 339 5.32 26.71 -8.76
N ALA A 340 5.21 26.76 -7.42
CA ALA A 340 6.00 25.92 -6.52
C ALA A 340 5.76 24.41 -6.75
N GLU A 341 4.52 23.98 -7.00
CA GLU A 341 4.16 22.60 -7.30
C GLU A 341 4.82 22.09 -8.58
N HIS A 342 4.80 22.93 -9.62
CA HIS A 342 5.43 22.60 -10.89
C HIS A 342 6.96 22.46 -10.73
N GLN A 343 7.59 23.39 -10.00
CA GLN A 343 9.03 23.36 -9.76
C GLN A 343 9.46 22.19 -8.86
N ALA A 344 8.66 21.87 -7.83
CA ALA A 344 8.91 20.74 -6.93
C ALA A 344 8.90 19.40 -7.69
N LEU A 345 7.97 19.21 -8.62
CA LEU A 345 7.93 18.02 -9.49
C LEU A 345 9.13 17.94 -10.43
N GLN A 346 9.50 19.06 -11.06
CA GLN A 346 10.70 19.12 -11.90
C GLN A 346 11.95 18.73 -11.13
N LYS A 347 12.11 19.26 -9.91
CA LYS A 347 13.21 18.92 -9.01
C LYS A 347 13.20 17.44 -8.63
N ALA A 348 12.05 16.94 -8.14
CA ALA A 348 11.92 15.58 -7.63
C ALA A 348 12.20 14.52 -8.70
N TRP A 349 11.53 14.62 -9.86
CA TRP A 349 11.71 13.64 -10.94
C TRP A 349 13.13 13.68 -11.51
N SER A 350 13.73 14.88 -11.64
CA SER A 350 15.13 15.01 -12.02
C SER A 350 16.07 14.40 -10.98
N ALA A 351 15.82 14.59 -9.69
CA ALA A 351 16.66 14.07 -8.61
C ALA A 351 16.69 12.55 -8.56
N VAL A 352 15.59 11.89 -8.92
CA VAL A 352 15.51 10.43 -9.01
C VAL A 352 15.85 9.87 -10.39
N GLY A 353 16.26 10.71 -11.35
CA GLY A 353 16.69 10.30 -12.68
C GLY A 353 15.56 9.88 -13.64
N VAL A 354 14.33 10.34 -13.41
CA VAL A 354 13.19 10.05 -14.29
C VAL A 354 12.94 11.25 -15.23
N PRO A 355 12.99 11.07 -16.55
CA PRO A 355 12.83 12.18 -17.49
C PRO A 355 11.37 12.64 -17.58
N LEU A 356 11.19 13.97 -17.72
CA LEU A 356 9.88 14.61 -17.94
C LEU A 356 9.54 14.83 -19.43
N ALA A 357 10.51 14.62 -20.32
CA ALA A 357 10.34 14.67 -21.76
C ALA A 357 10.65 13.28 -22.34
N GLY A 358 9.82 12.82 -23.29
CA GLY A 358 10.00 11.57 -24.02
C GLY A 358 10.96 11.68 -25.18
#